data_AF-A0A4R2IQ91-F1
#
_entry.id   AF-A0A4R2IQ91-F1
#
_cell.length_a   1.000
_cell.length_b   1.000
_cell.length_c   1.000
_cell.angle_alpha   90.00
_cell.angle_beta   90.00
_cell.angle_gamma   90.00
#
_symmetry.space_group_name_H-M   'P 1'
#
loop_
_entity.id
_entity.type
_entity.pdbx_description
1 polymer ?
#
loop_
_entity_poly.entity_id
_entity_poly.type
_entity_poly.pdbx_seq_one_letter_code
_entity_poly.pdbx_strand_id
1 'polypeptide(L)'
;MARTNRQLVVLIAAIAVAAVAIGGAFAYGQDPEAGDAAAAPLSGTPSTTASTTPSNTPTTPTATPSPTATKVKTTVNLAKLPQGRAPQVPYLVGRTVMGGAGGDVKIPGTEQIQAVARLGQDAMAIVSKGAGTELLKIENTGEVRRTPDVTQILTADDGNAAVYVASRTNENGEELAGATVYLETSEVQKISIPDRYGVMPLGYVDGKVYFSAQTTQDGSAWALYEWTPGAKPVAIKTVANPTGVTADGTMAASMSTLTDSSSCSNAIEVATGKRLWRTCDYQIHGFTPDGATAIAAPAYQDGYGDGVAAALDMTKGDLLHEWSGVFRQTVAEDDQHLLLLADDGEETPASIIRCTITTGACELATPLAKGELLIGT
;
A
#
# COMPACT_ATOMS: atom_id res chain seq x y z
N MET A 1 2.49 -10.09 -67.06
CA MET A 1 1.22 -10.61 -66.52
C MET A 1 0.83 -9.74 -65.34
N ALA A 2 -0.12 -8.81 -65.56
CA ALA A 2 -0.63 -7.91 -64.54
C ALA A 2 -1.98 -8.45 -64.06
N ARG A 3 -2.12 -8.68 -62.74
CA ARG A 3 -3.41 -8.95 -62.11
C ARG A 3 -3.68 -7.86 -61.07
N THR A 4 -4.61 -7.00 -61.43
CA THR A 4 -5.26 -5.98 -60.61
C THR A 4 -6.35 -6.66 -59.78
N ASN A 5 -6.25 -6.63 -58.45
CA ASN A 5 -7.35 -7.02 -57.56
C ASN A 5 -8.11 -5.75 -57.12
N ARG A 6 -9.34 -5.64 -57.62
CA ARG A 6 -10.35 -4.68 -57.21
C ARG A 6 -11.09 -5.17 -55.97
N GLN A 7 -11.32 -4.24 -55.05
CA GLN A 7 -12.55 -4.00 -54.28
C GLN A 7 -13.17 -5.14 -53.46
N LEU A 8 -13.23 -4.94 -52.14
CA LEU A 8 -14.52 -5.01 -51.45
C LEU A 8 -14.55 -3.95 -50.33
N VAL A 9 -15.39 -2.93 -50.51
CA VAL A 9 -15.79 -1.96 -49.51
C VAL A 9 -17.12 -2.46 -48.97
N VAL A 10 -17.22 -2.70 -47.66
CA VAL A 10 -18.51 -2.90 -46.99
C VAL A 10 -18.69 -1.76 -45.99
N LEU A 11 -19.62 -0.89 -46.36
CA LEU A 11 -20.25 0.13 -45.56
C LEU A 11 -21.26 -0.55 -44.62
N ILE A 12 -21.21 -0.27 -43.32
CA ILE A 12 -22.40 -0.33 -42.46
C ILE A 12 -22.43 0.95 -41.65
N ALA A 13 -23.49 1.72 -41.88
CA ALA A 13 -23.86 2.91 -41.12
C ALA A 13 -25.22 2.65 -40.45
N ALA A 14 -25.49 3.46 -39.42
CA ALA A 14 -26.75 3.66 -38.69
C ALA A 14 -27.06 2.68 -37.54
N ILE A 15 -27.61 3.07 -36.38
CA ILE A 15 -28.02 4.34 -35.72
C ILE A 15 -28.31 3.94 -34.26
N ALA A 16 -28.01 4.79 -33.26
CA ALA A 16 -28.97 5.22 -32.21
C ALA A 16 -28.28 6.06 -31.12
N VAL A 17 -28.63 7.35 -31.09
CA VAL A 17 -28.41 8.28 -29.99
C VAL A 17 -29.76 8.46 -29.28
N ALA A 18 -29.81 8.10 -28.01
CA ALA A 18 -30.73 8.54 -26.93
C ALA A 18 -30.48 7.59 -25.73
N ALA A 19 -30.31 7.99 -24.46
CA ALA A 19 -30.82 9.17 -23.78
C ALA A 19 -29.87 9.59 -22.63
N VAL A 20 -29.69 10.90 -22.49
CA VAL A 20 -29.26 11.57 -21.25
C VAL A 20 -30.53 11.97 -20.52
N ALA A 21 -30.88 11.24 -19.47
CA ALA A 21 -31.76 11.67 -18.37
C ALA A 21 -31.84 10.52 -17.35
N ILE A 22 -31.75 10.88 -16.06
CA ILE A 22 -31.85 10.03 -14.86
C ILE A 22 -30.47 9.60 -14.30
N GLY A 23 -29.85 10.54 -13.58
CA GLY A 23 -28.72 10.30 -12.69
C GLY A 23 -28.67 11.33 -11.55
N GLY A 24 -29.83 11.88 -11.16
CA GLY A 24 -29.96 12.89 -10.10
C GLY A 24 -31.09 12.52 -9.15
N ALA A 25 -30.92 11.45 -8.38
CA ALA A 25 -31.80 11.10 -7.26
C ALA A 25 -31.26 9.96 -6.34
N PHE A 26 -29.94 9.89 -6.06
CA PHE A 26 -29.41 8.93 -5.05
C PHE A 26 -28.32 9.53 -4.16
N ALA A 27 -28.41 10.82 -3.84
CA ALA A 27 -27.54 11.47 -2.86
C ALA A 27 -28.35 12.27 -1.81
N TYR A 28 -29.41 11.67 -1.28
CA TYR A 28 -30.11 12.16 -0.09
C TYR A 28 -30.83 10.98 0.58
N GLY A 29 -30.25 10.45 1.65
CA GLY A 29 -30.89 9.34 2.37
C GLY A 29 -30.00 8.44 3.23
N GLN A 30 -28.78 8.86 3.60
CA GLN A 30 -28.13 8.26 4.77
C GLN A 30 -28.18 9.28 5.90
N ASP A 31 -29.29 9.24 6.64
CA ASP A 31 -29.31 9.73 8.01
C ASP A 31 -28.32 8.87 8.82
N PRO A 32 -27.47 9.47 9.66
CA PRO A 32 -26.64 8.70 10.58
C PRO A 32 -27.56 7.95 11.55
N GLU A 33 -27.52 6.61 11.52
CA GLU A 33 -28.04 5.80 12.62
C GLU A 33 -27.26 6.20 13.88
N ALA A 34 -27.98 6.86 14.79
CA ALA A 34 -27.51 7.09 16.14
C ALA A 34 -27.33 5.71 16.80
N GLY A 35 -26.09 5.28 16.96
CA GLY A 35 -25.77 4.13 17.79
C GLY A 35 -26.30 4.39 19.21
N ASP A 36 -27.07 3.44 19.72
CA ASP A 36 -27.55 3.38 21.11
C ASP A 36 -26.36 3.28 22.09
N ALA A 37 -25.72 4.42 22.34
CA ALA A 37 -24.90 4.63 23.52
C ALA A 37 -25.78 5.31 24.55
N ALA A 38 -26.23 4.54 25.56
CA ALA A 38 -26.93 5.05 26.72
C ALA A 38 -26.07 6.09 27.45
N ALA A 39 -26.25 7.36 27.08
CA ALA A 39 -25.69 8.49 27.80
C ALA A 39 -26.49 8.73 29.07
N ALA A 40 -25.80 8.73 30.22
CA ALA A 40 -26.36 9.08 31.51
C ALA A 40 -26.87 10.55 31.51
N PRO A 41 -28.01 10.86 32.17
CA PRO A 41 -28.56 12.20 32.17
C PRO A 41 -27.73 13.15 33.02
N LEU A 42 -27.06 14.12 32.37
CA LEU A 42 -26.47 15.28 33.05
C LEU A 42 -27.59 16.25 33.46
N SER A 43 -28.02 16.14 34.71
CA SER A 43 -28.86 17.14 35.36
C SER A 43 -27.96 18.16 36.06
N GLY A 44 -27.68 19.29 35.41
CA GLY A 44 -26.85 20.36 35.96
C GLY A 44 -27.34 21.74 35.53
N THR A 45 -28.18 22.33 36.37
CA THR A 45 -28.74 23.69 36.24
C THR A 45 -27.62 24.76 36.28
N PRO A 46 -27.60 25.76 35.39
CA PRO A 46 -26.63 26.84 35.48
C PRO A 46 -27.02 27.81 36.60
N SER A 47 -26.21 27.87 37.67
CA SER A 47 -26.25 28.97 38.64
C SER A 47 -25.35 30.11 38.18
N THR A 48 -25.96 31.23 37.84
CA THR A 48 -25.31 32.51 37.61
C THR A 48 -24.85 33.11 38.94
N THR A 49 -23.55 33.03 39.23
CA THR A 49 -22.93 33.81 40.32
C THR A 49 -21.94 34.80 39.71
N ALA A 50 -22.10 36.06 40.09
CA ALA A 50 -21.29 37.18 39.63
C ALA A 50 -20.04 37.40 40.50
N SER A 51 -18.99 37.88 39.83
CA SER A 51 -17.93 38.79 40.30
C SER A 51 -16.96 38.30 41.40
N THR A 52 -15.65 38.31 41.09
CA THR A 52 -14.64 39.08 41.84
C THR A 52 -13.26 39.07 41.14
N THR A 53 -12.73 40.30 40.96
CA THR A 53 -11.33 40.73 41.12
C THR A 53 -10.22 40.12 40.22
N PRO A 54 -9.55 40.93 39.36
CA PRO A 54 -8.33 40.51 38.67
C PRO A 54 -7.13 40.54 39.63
N SER A 55 -6.52 39.37 39.89
CA SER A 55 -5.24 39.25 40.60
C SER A 55 -4.10 39.33 39.59
N ASN A 56 -3.40 40.47 39.56
CA ASN A 56 -2.16 40.67 38.81
C ASN A 56 -0.98 40.02 39.55
N THR A 57 -0.95 38.68 39.60
CA THR A 57 0.24 37.96 40.07
C THR A 57 1.08 37.60 38.84
N PRO A 58 2.31 38.13 38.70
CA PRO A 58 3.21 37.73 37.61
C PRO A 58 3.60 36.26 37.81
N THR A 59 3.05 35.40 36.95
CA THR A 59 3.43 33.99 36.89
C THR A 59 4.80 33.89 36.23
N THR A 60 5.79 33.49 37.03
CA THR A 60 7.10 33.03 36.54
C THR A 60 6.86 31.94 35.50
N PRO A 61 7.40 32.04 34.28
CA PRO A 61 7.23 31.01 33.26
C PRO A 61 7.86 29.72 33.79
N THR A 62 7.01 28.74 34.10
CA THR A 62 7.43 27.38 34.40
C THR A 62 8.22 26.88 33.20
N ALA A 63 9.49 26.56 33.41
CA ALA A 63 10.35 26.02 32.38
C ALA A 63 9.67 24.80 31.75
N THR A 64 9.28 24.92 30.49
CA THR A 64 8.81 23.79 29.69
C THR A 64 9.89 22.72 29.77
N PRO A 65 9.59 21.51 30.29
CA PRO A 65 10.59 20.46 30.36
C PRO A 65 11.14 20.24 28.95
N SER A 66 12.47 20.36 28.80
CA SER A 66 13.14 19.98 27.56
C SER A 66 12.72 18.55 27.22
N PRO A 67 12.28 18.27 25.98
CA PRO A 67 11.89 16.93 25.59
C PRO A 67 13.07 15.99 25.86
N THR A 68 12.87 15.04 26.78
CA THR A 68 13.79 13.93 27.01
C THR A 68 14.04 13.29 25.66
N ALA A 69 15.31 13.19 25.24
CA ALA A 69 15.68 12.61 23.96
C ALA A 69 14.98 11.26 23.78
N THR A 70 13.98 11.22 22.90
CA THR A 70 13.17 10.04 22.65
C THR A 70 14.10 8.93 22.17
N LYS A 71 14.02 7.76 22.78
CA LYS A 71 14.83 6.62 22.37
C LYS A 71 14.39 6.24 20.96
N VAL A 72 15.27 6.44 19.98
CA VAL A 72 15.00 6.20 18.55
C VAL A 72 14.97 4.71 18.19
N LYS A 73 15.23 3.80 19.16
CA LYS A 73 15.30 2.35 18.93
C LYS A 73 14.46 1.55 19.95
N THR A 74 13.52 0.77 19.46
CA THR A 74 12.65 -0.11 20.26
C THR A 74 12.88 -1.58 19.90
N THR A 75 13.05 -2.45 20.89
CA THR A 75 13.00 -3.89 20.67
C THR A 75 11.61 -4.40 20.94
N VAL A 76 11.00 -5.03 19.94
CA VAL A 76 9.66 -5.58 20.03
C VAL A 76 9.67 -6.88 20.83
N ASN A 77 8.72 -7.03 21.75
CA ASN A 77 8.46 -8.28 22.45
C ASN A 77 6.95 -8.53 22.39
N LEU A 78 6.54 -9.40 21.46
CA LEU A 78 5.13 -9.59 21.10
C LEU A 78 4.27 -9.98 22.31
N ALA A 79 4.78 -10.87 23.16
CA ALA A 79 4.07 -11.34 24.34
C ALA A 79 3.81 -10.26 25.41
N LYS A 80 4.48 -9.09 25.32
CA LYS A 80 4.34 -7.97 26.26
C LYS A 80 3.56 -6.79 25.68
N LEU A 81 3.19 -6.83 24.41
CA LEU A 81 2.45 -5.74 23.79
C LEU A 81 1.00 -5.73 24.29
N PRO A 82 0.43 -4.55 24.60
CA PRO A 82 -0.99 -4.45 24.90
C PRO A 82 -1.82 -4.70 23.63
N GLN A 83 -3.07 -5.12 23.81
CA GLN A 83 -4.03 -5.20 22.70
C GLN A 83 -4.43 -3.77 22.29
N GLY A 84 -4.32 -3.49 21.00
CA GLY A 84 -4.71 -2.23 20.36
C GLY A 84 -5.99 -2.35 19.52
N ARG A 85 -6.26 -1.30 18.74
CA ARG A 85 -7.34 -1.29 17.73
C ARG A 85 -6.96 -2.17 16.53
N ALA A 86 -7.94 -2.72 15.82
CA ALA A 86 -7.71 -3.47 14.57
C ALA A 86 -7.05 -2.59 13.49
N PRO A 87 -6.31 -3.16 12.52
CA PRO A 87 -5.80 -2.41 11.36
C PRO A 87 -6.91 -1.69 10.58
N GLN A 88 -6.61 -0.49 10.09
CA GLN A 88 -7.50 0.29 9.22
C GLN A 88 -7.30 0.01 7.74
N VAL A 89 -6.14 -0.50 7.34
CA VAL A 89 -5.89 -1.01 5.98
C VAL A 89 -6.40 -2.45 5.85
N PRO A 90 -6.62 -2.96 4.63
CA PRO A 90 -6.99 -4.36 4.43
C PRO A 90 -5.96 -5.31 5.03
N TYR A 91 -6.40 -6.41 5.62
CA TYR A 91 -5.53 -7.48 6.11
C TYR A 91 -6.24 -8.83 6.07
N LEU A 92 -5.48 -9.92 6.04
CA LEU A 92 -5.99 -11.28 5.98
C LEU A 92 -5.83 -11.97 7.34
N VAL A 93 -6.90 -12.58 7.88
CA VAL A 93 -6.81 -13.55 8.98
C VAL A 93 -7.38 -14.89 8.52
N GLY A 94 -6.51 -15.89 8.42
CA GLY A 94 -6.85 -17.16 7.79
C GLY A 94 -7.22 -16.95 6.33
N ARG A 95 -8.52 -17.02 6.02
CA ARG A 95 -9.05 -16.75 4.67
C ARG A 95 -10.02 -15.57 4.62
N THR A 96 -10.10 -14.77 5.68
CA THR A 96 -11.02 -13.65 5.76
C THR A 96 -10.25 -12.34 5.64
N VAL A 97 -10.57 -11.56 4.60
CA VAL A 97 -10.08 -10.19 4.45
C VAL A 97 -10.91 -9.28 5.34
N MET A 98 -10.24 -8.57 6.23
CA MET A 98 -10.77 -7.65 7.23
C MET A 98 -10.13 -6.26 7.01
N GLY A 99 -10.62 -5.23 7.71
CA GLY A 99 -10.08 -3.87 7.59
C GLY A 99 -10.32 -3.23 6.22
N GLY A 100 -9.89 -1.97 6.07
CA GLY A 100 -10.15 -1.18 4.87
C GLY A 100 -11.65 -0.85 4.69
N ALA A 101 -12.03 -0.52 3.46
CA ALA A 101 -13.41 -0.24 3.13
C ALA A 101 -14.25 -1.54 3.04
N GLY A 102 -15.34 -1.59 3.82
CA GLY A 102 -16.34 -2.66 3.76
C GLY A 102 -16.21 -3.73 4.82
N GLY A 103 -17.12 -4.72 4.77
CA GLY A 103 -17.22 -5.78 5.76
C GLY A 103 -16.23 -6.91 5.54
N ASP A 104 -16.19 -7.85 6.48
CA ASP A 104 -15.37 -9.06 6.39
C ASP A 104 -15.75 -9.91 5.18
N VAL A 105 -14.77 -10.28 4.34
CA VAL A 105 -14.99 -11.09 3.15
C VAL A 105 -14.14 -12.36 3.18
N LYS A 106 -14.79 -13.52 3.08
CA LYS A 106 -14.09 -14.81 3.04
C LYS A 106 -13.66 -15.15 1.61
N ILE A 107 -12.36 -15.34 1.40
CA ILE A 107 -11.79 -15.81 0.15
C ILE A 107 -12.16 -17.29 -0.07
N PRO A 108 -12.85 -17.63 -1.17
CA PRO A 108 -13.25 -19.01 -1.47
C PRO A 108 -12.02 -19.88 -1.80
N GLY A 109 -12.21 -21.20 -1.76
CA GLY A 109 -11.17 -22.17 -2.14
C GLY A 109 -10.23 -22.57 -1.01
N THR A 110 -9.16 -23.27 -1.38
CA THR A 110 -8.14 -23.81 -0.46
C THR A 110 -6.72 -23.49 -0.90
N GLU A 111 -6.58 -22.77 -2.00
CA GLU A 111 -5.32 -22.34 -2.58
C GLU A 111 -4.64 -21.31 -1.65
N GLN A 112 -3.31 -21.34 -1.58
CA GLN A 112 -2.52 -20.39 -0.80
C GLN A 112 -2.76 -18.97 -1.30
N ILE A 113 -3.00 -18.04 -0.37
CA ILE A 113 -3.19 -16.62 -0.66
C ILE A 113 -1.82 -15.95 -0.58
N GLN A 114 -1.44 -15.26 -1.65
CA GLN A 114 -0.12 -14.60 -1.77
C GLN A 114 -0.19 -13.11 -1.42
N ALA A 115 -1.32 -12.47 -1.73
CA ALA A 115 -1.56 -11.06 -1.43
C ALA A 115 -3.06 -10.80 -1.29
N VAL A 116 -3.41 -9.75 -0.54
CA VAL A 116 -4.79 -9.26 -0.43
C VAL A 116 -4.82 -7.76 -0.60
N ALA A 117 -5.93 -7.25 -1.11
CA ALA A 117 -6.17 -5.82 -1.28
C ALA A 117 -7.68 -5.55 -1.25
N ARG A 118 -8.09 -4.28 -1.36
CA ARG A 118 -9.49 -3.90 -1.52
C ARG A 118 -9.68 -2.85 -2.61
N LEU A 119 -10.83 -2.90 -3.26
CA LEU A 119 -11.30 -1.84 -4.15
C LEU A 119 -12.72 -1.45 -3.71
N GLY A 120 -12.84 -0.33 -3.01
CA GLY A 120 -14.07 0.03 -2.30
C GLY A 120 -14.49 -1.10 -1.37
N GLN A 121 -15.68 -1.66 -1.58
CA GLN A 121 -16.23 -2.75 -0.75
C GLN A 121 -15.75 -4.15 -1.18
N ASP A 122 -15.12 -4.26 -2.35
CA ASP A 122 -14.74 -5.54 -2.93
C ASP A 122 -13.40 -6.00 -2.34
N ALA A 123 -13.32 -7.27 -1.97
CA ALA A 123 -12.07 -7.89 -1.55
C ALA A 123 -11.33 -8.47 -2.75
N MET A 124 -10.02 -8.30 -2.77
CA MET A 124 -9.16 -8.81 -3.83
C MET A 124 -8.09 -9.73 -3.21
N ALA A 125 -7.83 -10.86 -3.84
CA ALA A 125 -6.82 -11.81 -3.36
C ALA A 125 -6.10 -12.47 -4.54
N ILE A 126 -4.77 -12.48 -4.48
CA ILE A 126 -3.95 -13.28 -5.38
C ILE A 126 -3.82 -14.66 -4.76
N VAL A 127 -4.21 -15.71 -5.49
CA VAL A 127 -4.11 -17.10 -5.05
C VAL A 127 -3.26 -17.92 -5.99
N SER A 128 -2.64 -18.98 -5.47
CA SER A 128 -1.87 -19.92 -6.27
C SER A 128 -2.76 -20.77 -7.18
N LYS A 129 -2.34 -21.04 -8.42
CA LYS A 129 -3.09 -21.87 -9.38
C LYS A 129 -2.15 -22.65 -10.31
N GLY A 130 -2.00 -23.94 -10.03
CA GLY A 130 -1.04 -24.77 -10.76
C GLY A 130 0.38 -24.23 -10.59
N ALA A 131 1.06 -23.92 -11.70
CA ALA A 131 2.39 -23.30 -11.71
C ALA A 131 2.35 -21.76 -11.75
N GLY A 132 1.16 -21.14 -11.73
CA GLY A 132 0.98 -19.70 -11.78
C GLY A 132 0.07 -19.19 -10.65
N THR A 133 -0.54 -18.04 -10.89
CA THR A 133 -1.43 -17.36 -9.94
C THR A 133 -2.70 -16.91 -10.62
N GLU A 134 -3.71 -16.55 -9.83
CA GLU A 134 -4.85 -15.79 -10.32
C GLU A 134 -5.31 -14.78 -9.27
N LEU A 135 -5.86 -13.66 -9.75
CA LEU A 135 -6.56 -12.70 -8.92
C LEU A 135 -8.03 -13.10 -8.82
N LEU A 136 -8.52 -13.20 -7.58
CA LEU A 136 -9.93 -13.27 -7.24
C LEU A 136 -10.38 -11.88 -6.82
N LYS A 137 -11.39 -11.34 -7.49
CA LYS A 137 -12.16 -10.17 -7.01
C LYS A 137 -13.50 -10.67 -6.50
N ILE A 138 -13.75 -10.48 -5.21
CA ILE A 138 -14.98 -10.90 -4.53
C ILE A 138 -15.79 -9.65 -4.24
N GLU A 139 -16.91 -9.53 -4.95
CA GLU A 139 -17.85 -8.42 -4.77
C GLU A 139 -18.65 -8.60 -3.47
N ASN A 140 -19.24 -7.51 -2.95
CA ASN A 140 -20.11 -7.57 -1.78
C ASN A 140 -21.34 -8.49 -1.96
N THR A 141 -21.71 -8.81 -3.20
CA THR A 141 -22.77 -9.78 -3.54
C THR A 141 -22.33 -11.24 -3.35
N GLY A 142 -21.03 -11.48 -3.16
CA GLY A 142 -20.40 -12.80 -3.21
C GLY A 142 -20.05 -13.28 -4.62
N GLU A 143 -20.30 -12.47 -5.66
CA GLU A 143 -19.81 -12.77 -7.02
C GLU A 143 -18.28 -12.77 -7.03
N VAL A 144 -17.69 -13.77 -7.70
CA VAL A 144 -16.24 -13.91 -7.81
C VAL A 144 -15.83 -13.78 -9.26
N ARG A 145 -15.08 -12.72 -9.57
CA ARG A 145 -14.41 -12.53 -10.86
C ARG A 145 -12.96 -12.97 -10.78
N ARG A 146 -12.45 -13.53 -11.88
CA ARG A 146 -11.10 -14.11 -11.93
C ARG A 146 -10.29 -13.50 -13.05
N THR A 147 -9.05 -13.13 -12.75
CA THR A 147 -8.06 -12.70 -13.74
C THR A 147 -6.83 -13.58 -13.62
N PRO A 148 -6.43 -14.32 -14.67
CA PRO A 148 -5.28 -15.24 -14.59
C PRO A 148 -3.96 -14.48 -14.53
N ASP A 149 -2.93 -15.17 -14.07
CA ASP A 149 -1.52 -14.79 -14.12
C ASP A 149 -1.17 -13.50 -13.34
N VAL A 150 -2.05 -13.05 -12.45
CA VAL A 150 -1.80 -11.85 -11.63
C VAL A 150 -0.81 -12.15 -10.52
N THR A 151 0.33 -11.47 -10.52
CA THR A 151 1.44 -11.71 -9.59
C THR A 151 1.61 -10.59 -8.56
N GLN A 152 1.09 -9.39 -8.85
CA GLN A 152 1.22 -8.22 -8.00
C GLN A 152 -0.09 -7.44 -7.96
N ILE A 153 -0.39 -6.84 -6.80
CA ILE A 153 -1.55 -5.96 -6.59
C ILE A 153 -1.19 -4.84 -5.62
N LEU A 154 -1.70 -3.65 -5.88
CA LEU A 154 -1.58 -2.46 -5.05
C LEU A 154 -2.90 -1.70 -5.09
N THR A 155 -3.37 -1.22 -3.95
CA THR A 155 -4.54 -0.36 -3.83
C THR A 155 -4.11 1.07 -3.57
N ALA A 156 -4.79 2.04 -4.17
CA ALA A 156 -4.57 3.45 -3.87
C ALA A 156 -4.99 3.76 -2.42
N ASP A 157 -4.34 4.72 -1.76
CA ASP A 157 -4.58 5.05 -0.34
C ASP A 157 -6.06 5.36 -0.01
N ASP A 158 -6.80 5.91 -0.98
CA ASP A 158 -8.22 6.22 -0.85
C ASP A 158 -9.16 5.03 -1.06
N GLY A 159 -8.61 3.87 -1.44
CA GLY A 159 -9.33 2.63 -1.72
C GLY A 159 -10.16 2.65 -3.00
N ASN A 160 -10.09 3.71 -3.83
CA ASN A 160 -10.96 3.87 -5.01
C ASN A 160 -10.34 3.37 -6.31
N ALA A 161 -9.08 2.93 -6.26
CA ALA A 161 -8.38 2.35 -7.39
C ALA A 161 -7.54 1.15 -6.96
N ALA A 162 -7.45 0.16 -7.83
CA ALA A 162 -6.51 -0.96 -7.70
C ALA A 162 -5.67 -1.08 -8.97
N VAL A 163 -4.37 -1.28 -8.79
CA VAL A 163 -3.42 -1.59 -9.86
C VAL A 163 -2.95 -3.02 -9.66
N TYR A 164 -3.03 -3.85 -10.70
CA TYR A 164 -2.51 -5.20 -10.64
C TYR A 164 -1.80 -5.58 -11.93
N VAL A 165 -0.84 -6.49 -11.80
CA VAL A 165 0.03 -6.90 -12.91
C VAL A 165 -0.12 -8.38 -13.16
N ALA A 166 -0.37 -8.74 -14.41
CA ALA A 166 -0.36 -10.12 -14.88
C ALA A 166 0.94 -10.43 -15.64
N SER A 167 1.72 -11.38 -15.13
CA SER A 167 2.95 -11.91 -15.74
C SER A 167 2.80 -13.41 -15.91
N ARG A 168 2.99 -13.91 -17.14
CA ARG A 168 2.87 -15.34 -17.42
C ARG A 168 4.12 -16.08 -17.00
N THR A 169 3.96 -17.31 -16.52
CA THR A 169 5.06 -18.24 -16.28
C THR A 169 5.03 -19.39 -17.28
N ASN A 170 6.18 -20.04 -17.51
CA ASN A 170 6.25 -21.30 -18.23
C ASN A 170 5.93 -22.49 -17.31
N GLU A 171 5.99 -23.72 -17.84
CA GLU A 171 5.73 -24.94 -17.07
C GLU A 171 6.70 -25.17 -15.89
N ASN A 172 7.88 -24.54 -15.91
CA ASN A 172 8.87 -24.59 -14.85
C ASN A 172 8.67 -23.47 -13.80
N GLY A 173 7.66 -22.60 -13.98
CA GLY A 173 7.42 -21.45 -13.11
C GLY A 173 8.31 -20.23 -13.42
N GLU A 174 9.09 -20.25 -14.51
CA GLU A 174 9.93 -19.11 -14.89
C GLU A 174 9.08 -18.02 -15.57
N GLU A 175 9.28 -16.76 -15.19
CA GLU A 175 8.57 -15.63 -15.80
C GLU A 175 8.91 -15.50 -17.30
N LEU A 176 7.88 -15.40 -18.13
CA LEU A 176 7.99 -15.15 -19.56
C LEU A 176 8.04 -13.65 -19.83
N ALA A 177 8.75 -13.25 -20.90
CA ALA A 177 8.77 -11.86 -21.33
C ALA A 177 7.35 -11.32 -21.60
N GLY A 178 7.07 -10.18 -21.01
CA GLY A 178 5.88 -9.38 -21.20
C GLY A 178 4.85 -9.52 -20.09
N ALA A 179 4.23 -8.40 -19.74
CA ALA A 179 3.20 -8.32 -18.71
C ALA A 179 1.97 -7.54 -19.20
N THR A 180 0.89 -7.60 -18.44
CA THR A 180 -0.26 -6.70 -18.59
C THR A 180 -0.47 -5.95 -17.29
N VAL A 181 -0.45 -4.62 -17.35
CA VAL A 181 -0.79 -3.76 -16.21
C VAL A 181 -2.26 -3.40 -16.31
N TYR A 182 -3.00 -3.60 -15.24
CA TYR A 182 -4.41 -3.24 -15.11
C TYR A 182 -4.55 -2.09 -14.14
N LEU A 183 -5.45 -1.17 -14.46
CA LEU A 183 -5.99 -0.18 -13.54
C LEU A 183 -7.49 -0.43 -13.44
N GLU A 184 -7.99 -0.63 -12.25
CA GLU A 184 -9.40 -0.79 -11.98
C GLU A 184 -9.89 0.31 -11.06
N THR A 185 -10.86 1.08 -11.56
CA THR A 185 -11.62 2.09 -10.82
C THR A 185 -13.11 1.75 -10.94
N SER A 186 -13.94 2.65 -11.49
CA SER A 186 -15.28 2.29 -11.97
C SER A 186 -15.24 1.43 -13.24
N GLU A 187 -14.13 1.46 -13.98
CA GLU A 187 -13.90 0.68 -15.19
C GLU A 187 -12.53 -0.01 -15.13
N VAL A 188 -12.40 -1.14 -15.84
CA VAL A 188 -11.11 -1.82 -15.99
C VAL A 188 -10.41 -1.32 -17.25
N GLN A 189 -9.24 -0.73 -17.08
CA GLN A 189 -8.34 -0.32 -18.14
C GLN A 189 -7.07 -1.15 -18.08
N LYS A 190 -6.44 -1.43 -19.22
CA LYS A 190 -5.22 -2.25 -19.25
C LYS A 190 -4.27 -1.87 -20.36
N ILE A 191 -3.00 -2.19 -20.16
CA ILE A 191 -1.95 -2.03 -21.17
C ILE A 191 -1.00 -3.23 -21.18
N SER A 192 -0.65 -3.68 -22.38
CA SER A 192 0.38 -4.70 -22.57
C SER A 192 1.76 -4.05 -22.57
N ILE A 193 2.68 -4.62 -21.80
CA ILE A 193 4.07 -4.22 -21.68
C ILE A 193 4.92 -5.33 -22.32
N PRO A 194 5.22 -5.28 -23.62
CA PRO A 194 6.00 -6.33 -24.28
C PRO A 194 7.48 -6.27 -23.87
N ASP A 195 8.15 -7.41 -23.95
CA ASP A 195 9.61 -7.53 -23.79
C ASP A 195 10.14 -6.95 -22.47
N ARG A 196 9.38 -7.14 -21.39
CA ARG A 196 9.74 -6.73 -20.03
C ARG A 196 9.52 -7.86 -19.04
N TYR A 197 10.25 -7.80 -17.94
CA TYR A 197 10.20 -8.77 -16.85
C TYR A 197 9.99 -8.04 -15.52
N GLY A 198 9.54 -8.79 -14.52
CA GLY A 198 9.44 -8.35 -13.13
C GLY A 198 8.44 -7.22 -12.89
N VAL A 199 7.52 -6.92 -13.80
CA VAL A 199 6.72 -5.70 -13.74
C VAL A 199 5.99 -5.56 -12.39
N MET A 200 6.25 -4.47 -11.65
CA MET A 200 5.75 -4.28 -10.28
C MET A 200 5.07 -2.91 -10.15
N PRO A 201 3.81 -2.84 -9.67
CA PRO A 201 3.16 -1.57 -9.41
C PRO A 201 3.82 -0.88 -8.21
N LEU A 202 4.00 0.43 -8.31
CA LEU A 202 4.63 1.27 -7.28
C LEU A 202 3.69 2.34 -6.71
N GLY A 203 2.58 2.61 -7.39
CA GLY A 203 1.58 3.56 -6.93
C GLY A 203 0.58 3.95 -8.01
N TYR A 204 -0.53 4.55 -7.58
CA TYR A 204 -1.52 5.22 -8.43
C TYR A 204 -1.72 6.64 -7.93
N VAL A 205 -1.31 7.62 -8.73
CA VAL A 205 -1.27 9.03 -8.33
C VAL A 205 -1.82 9.89 -9.46
N ASP A 206 -2.76 10.78 -9.15
CA ASP A 206 -3.32 11.76 -10.10
C ASP A 206 -3.73 11.16 -11.46
N GLY A 207 -4.36 9.98 -11.42
CA GLY A 207 -4.83 9.28 -12.64
C GLY A 207 -3.73 8.54 -13.40
N LYS A 208 -2.54 8.37 -12.81
CA LYS A 208 -1.39 7.72 -13.42
C LYS A 208 -0.94 6.51 -12.60
N VAL A 209 -0.59 5.44 -13.29
CA VAL A 209 0.05 4.28 -12.68
C VAL A 209 1.56 4.43 -12.77
N TYR A 210 2.24 4.33 -11.64
CA TYR A 210 3.70 4.20 -11.56
C TYR A 210 4.05 2.73 -11.38
N PHE A 211 4.98 2.23 -12.18
CA PHE A 211 5.44 0.84 -12.08
C PHE A 211 6.92 0.71 -12.45
N SER A 212 7.58 -0.30 -11.93
CA SER A 212 8.94 -0.68 -12.32
C SER A 212 8.91 -1.85 -13.30
N ALA A 213 9.92 -1.95 -14.15
CA ALA A 213 10.14 -3.11 -15.00
C ALA A 213 11.61 -3.29 -15.38
N GLN A 214 11.99 -4.53 -15.69
CA GLN A 214 13.31 -4.89 -16.21
C GLN A 214 13.28 -5.20 -17.71
N THR A 215 14.40 -4.99 -18.39
CA THR A 215 14.56 -5.34 -19.82
C THR A 215 15.05 -6.76 -20.07
N THR A 216 15.55 -7.44 -19.03
CA THR A 216 16.10 -8.80 -19.07
C THR A 216 15.60 -9.55 -17.86
N GLN A 217 15.40 -10.86 -17.97
CA GLN A 217 14.85 -11.70 -16.89
C GLN A 217 15.68 -11.64 -15.60
N ASP A 218 17.01 -11.64 -15.72
CA ASP A 218 17.95 -11.58 -14.58
C ASP A 218 18.60 -10.19 -14.45
N GLY A 219 17.90 -9.14 -14.89
CA GLY A 219 18.44 -7.79 -14.91
C GLY A 219 18.55 -7.22 -13.49
N SER A 220 19.71 -6.67 -13.13
CA SER A 220 19.81 -5.89 -11.88
C SER A 220 19.28 -4.46 -12.01
N ALA A 221 18.93 -4.03 -13.23
CA ALA A 221 18.52 -2.67 -13.55
C ALA A 221 17.01 -2.60 -13.81
N TRP A 222 16.33 -1.83 -12.98
CA TRP A 222 14.91 -1.50 -13.15
C TRP A 222 14.74 -0.07 -13.61
N ALA A 223 13.77 0.14 -14.49
CA ALA A 223 13.35 1.47 -14.92
C ALA A 223 11.98 1.81 -14.33
N LEU A 224 11.81 3.07 -13.93
CA LEU A 224 10.51 3.62 -13.56
C LEU A 224 9.72 3.97 -14.83
N TYR A 225 8.44 3.63 -14.83
CA TYR A 225 7.49 3.98 -15.88
C TYR A 225 6.28 4.69 -15.27
N GLU A 226 5.73 5.63 -16.04
CA GLU A 226 4.44 6.26 -15.80
C GLU A 226 3.48 5.86 -16.91
N TRP A 227 2.26 5.47 -16.56
CA TRP A 227 1.20 5.17 -17.50
C TRP A 227 -0.08 5.93 -17.17
N THR A 228 -0.52 6.78 -18.10
CA THR A 228 -1.88 7.32 -18.11
C THR A 228 -2.76 6.42 -18.97
N PRO A 229 -3.93 5.99 -18.47
CA PRO A 229 -4.84 5.16 -19.25
C PRO A 229 -5.20 5.78 -20.61
N GLY A 230 -5.21 4.96 -21.65
CA GLY A 230 -5.39 5.39 -23.04
C GLY A 230 -4.11 5.88 -23.73
N ALA A 231 -3.00 6.08 -23.00
CA ALA A 231 -1.70 6.42 -23.56
C ALA A 231 -0.71 5.22 -23.49
N LYS A 232 0.44 5.37 -24.15
CA LYS A 232 1.57 4.46 -23.99
C LYS A 232 2.36 4.82 -22.72
N PRO A 233 2.97 3.86 -22.02
CA PRO A 233 3.79 4.15 -20.84
C PRO A 233 5.04 4.93 -21.25
N VAL A 234 5.46 5.86 -20.40
CA VAL A 234 6.63 6.70 -20.59
C VAL A 234 7.66 6.34 -19.52
N ALA A 235 8.90 6.08 -19.95
CA ALA A 235 10.00 5.80 -19.02
C ALA A 235 10.49 7.10 -18.35
N ILE A 236 10.59 7.07 -17.03
CA ILE A 236 11.15 8.14 -16.21
C ILE A 236 12.63 7.83 -15.97
N LYS A 237 13.50 8.51 -16.72
CA LYS A 237 14.95 8.22 -16.74
C LYS A 237 15.72 8.79 -15.55
N THR A 238 15.09 9.68 -14.80
CA THR A 238 15.64 10.37 -13.63
C THR A 238 15.71 9.48 -12.39
N VAL A 239 14.96 8.37 -12.36
CA VAL A 239 14.91 7.42 -11.25
C VAL A 239 15.32 6.04 -11.76
N ALA A 240 16.49 5.56 -11.34
CA ALA A 240 16.94 4.19 -11.59
C ALA A 240 16.59 3.31 -10.40
N ASN A 241 16.28 2.03 -10.64
CA ASN A 241 15.98 1.05 -9.59
C ASN A 241 14.92 1.53 -8.59
N PRO A 242 13.74 1.98 -9.04
CA PRO A 242 12.71 2.49 -8.15
C PRO A 242 12.16 1.38 -7.23
N THR A 243 11.92 1.71 -5.97
CA THR A 243 11.32 0.81 -4.98
C THR A 243 10.00 1.32 -4.42
N GLY A 244 9.65 2.59 -4.67
CA GLY A 244 8.38 3.20 -4.27
C GLY A 244 8.28 4.63 -4.78
N VAL A 245 7.06 5.17 -4.81
CA VAL A 245 6.74 6.55 -5.19
C VAL A 245 5.82 7.16 -4.12
N THR A 246 5.99 8.44 -3.77
CA THR A 246 5.10 9.12 -2.81
C THR A 246 3.69 9.29 -3.39
N ALA A 247 2.69 9.48 -2.52
CA ALA A 247 1.29 9.64 -2.93
C ALA A 247 1.03 10.86 -3.84
N ASP A 248 1.95 11.83 -3.87
CA ASP A 248 1.92 13.00 -4.77
C ASP A 248 2.77 12.81 -6.05
N GLY A 249 3.46 11.68 -6.19
CA GLY A 249 4.27 11.35 -7.37
C GLY A 249 5.54 12.19 -7.52
N THR A 250 5.87 13.06 -6.56
CA THR A 250 6.99 14.01 -6.69
C THR A 250 8.32 13.40 -6.27
N MET A 251 8.28 12.39 -5.39
CA MET A 251 9.44 11.73 -4.83
C MET A 251 9.40 10.23 -5.11
N ALA A 252 10.58 9.63 -5.26
CA ALA A 252 10.75 8.20 -5.39
C ALA A 252 11.86 7.68 -4.50
N ALA A 253 11.67 6.47 -4.00
CA ALA A 253 12.72 5.67 -3.41
C ALA A 253 13.46 4.94 -4.53
N SER A 254 14.79 4.89 -4.45
CA SER A 254 15.63 4.24 -5.46
C SER A 254 16.78 3.49 -4.81
N MET A 255 17.16 2.36 -5.41
CA MET A 255 18.31 1.57 -4.98
C MET A 255 19.54 1.85 -5.86
N SER A 256 20.51 2.58 -5.32
CA SER A 256 21.73 2.96 -6.05
C SER A 256 22.85 1.93 -6.04
N THR A 257 22.82 1.02 -5.07
CA THR A 257 23.83 -0.02 -4.91
C THR A 257 23.11 -1.25 -4.40
N LEU A 258 23.35 -2.39 -5.04
CA LEU A 258 22.92 -3.70 -4.59
C LEU A 258 24.10 -4.64 -4.77
N THR A 259 24.64 -5.12 -3.66
CA THR A 259 25.71 -6.11 -3.59
C THR A 259 25.30 -7.17 -2.59
N ASP A 260 25.96 -8.33 -2.63
CA ASP A 260 25.70 -9.46 -1.72
C ASP A 260 25.90 -9.12 -0.22
N SER A 261 26.44 -7.95 0.11
CA SER A 261 26.74 -7.56 1.51
C SER A 261 26.25 -6.15 1.88
N SER A 262 25.67 -5.41 0.94
CA SER A 262 25.18 -4.05 1.21
C SER A 262 24.25 -3.56 0.09
N SER A 263 23.26 -2.76 0.48
CA SER A 263 22.51 -1.91 -0.44
C SER A 263 22.53 -0.46 0.03
N CYS A 264 22.28 0.47 -0.89
CA CYS A 264 22.08 1.88 -0.55
C CYS A 264 20.86 2.44 -1.27
N SER A 265 19.96 3.04 -0.50
CA SER A 265 18.78 3.72 -1.01
C SER A 265 18.95 5.24 -1.05
N ASN A 266 18.18 5.88 -1.94
CA ASN A 266 18.11 7.33 -2.05
C ASN A 266 16.65 7.77 -2.15
N ALA A 267 16.36 8.92 -1.53
CA ALA A 267 15.19 9.72 -1.86
C ALA A 267 15.54 10.65 -3.03
N ILE A 268 14.78 10.55 -4.13
CA ILE A 268 15.03 11.28 -5.38
C ILE A 268 13.78 12.02 -5.82
N GLU A 269 13.94 13.28 -6.23
CA GLU A 269 12.89 14.03 -6.91
C GLU A 269 12.66 13.46 -8.32
N VAL A 270 11.43 13.00 -8.59
CA VAL A 270 11.06 12.29 -9.82
C VAL A 270 11.30 13.17 -11.05
N ALA A 271 10.93 14.45 -11.00
CA ALA A 271 11.01 15.34 -12.15
C ALA A 271 12.45 15.65 -12.58
N THR A 272 13.37 15.81 -11.63
CA THR A 272 14.72 16.33 -11.89
C THR A 272 15.82 15.27 -11.74
N GLY A 273 15.53 14.15 -11.06
CA GLY A 273 16.55 13.18 -10.64
C GLY A 273 17.44 13.70 -9.51
N LYS A 274 17.09 14.85 -8.89
CA LYS A 274 17.85 15.40 -7.78
C LYS A 274 17.70 14.47 -6.57
N ARG A 275 18.83 13.92 -6.14
CA ARG A 275 18.91 13.21 -4.86
C ARG A 275 18.82 14.20 -3.70
N LEU A 276 17.86 13.99 -2.80
CA LEU A 276 17.77 14.73 -1.55
C LEU A 276 18.81 14.22 -0.54
N TRP A 277 18.79 12.90 -0.30
CA TRP A 277 19.71 12.24 0.62
C TRP A 277 19.90 10.77 0.23
N ARG A 278 20.86 10.11 0.89
CA ARG A 278 21.24 8.71 0.68
C ARG A 278 21.44 8.06 2.04
N THR A 279 21.01 6.81 2.17
CA THR A 279 21.37 5.92 3.28
C THR A 279 21.91 4.61 2.75
N CYS A 280 22.84 4.00 3.50
CA CYS A 280 23.32 2.64 3.27
C CYS A 280 23.08 1.75 4.50
N ASP A 281 22.39 2.27 5.51
CA ASP A 281 21.97 1.53 6.69
C ASP A 281 20.60 0.88 6.48
N TYR A 282 19.80 1.44 5.56
CA TYR A 282 18.43 1.00 5.30
C TYR A 282 18.11 0.94 3.80
N GLN A 283 17.17 0.05 3.46
CA GLN A 283 16.54 -0.02 2.15
C GLN A 283 15.13 0.58 2.21
N ILE A 284 14.89 1.66 1.48
CA ILE A 284 13.59 2.32 1.43
C ILE A 284 12.67 1.53 0.49
N HIS A 285 11.49 1.15 0.97
CA HIS A 285 10.51 0.37 0.20
C HIS A 285 9.11 1.01 0.12
N GLY A 286 8.88 2.13 0.82
CA GLY A 286 7.60 2.82 0.78
C GLY A 286 7.62 4.17 1.49
N PHE A 287 6.44 4.79 1.59
CA PHE A 287 6.24 6.08 2.22
C PHE A 287 4.94 6.07 3.03
N THR A 288 4.84 6.96 4.02
CA THR A 288 3.54 7.31 4.59
C THR A 288 2.67 8.04 3.56
N PRO A 289 1.34 8.03 3.71
CA PRO A 289 0.42 8.70 2.77
C PRO A 289 0.73 10.18 2.56
N ASP A 290 1.11 10.92 3.61
CA ASP A 290 1.54 12.32 3.51
C ASP A 290 2.92 12.53 2.84
N GLY A 291 3.65 11.45 2.55
CA GLY A 291 5.00 11.48 1.97
C GLY A 291 6.08 12.05 2.89
N ALA A 292 5.78 12.34 4.16
CA ALA A 292 6.73 12.96 5.09
C ALA A 292 7.71 11.94 5.68
N THR A 293 7.36 10.65 5.69
CA THR A 293 8.17 9.57 6.23
C THR A 293 8.47 8.52 5.17
N ALA A 294 9.74 8.17 5.03
CA ALA A 294 10.18 7.00 4.26
C ALA A 294 10.18 5.76 5.16
N ILE A 295 9.59 4.67 4.66
CA ILE A 295 9.53 3.37 5.34
C ILE A 295 10.68 2.52 4.83
N ALA A 296 11.45 1.95 5.75
CA ALA A 296 12.66 1.25 5.41
C ALA A 296 12.86 -0.07 6.16
N ALA A 297 13.58 -0.96 5.50
CA ALA A 297 14.02 -2.27 5.99
C ALA A 297 15.56 -2.24 6.16
N PRO A 298 16.21 -3.30 6.66
CA PRO A 298 17.67 -3.35 6.73
C PRO A 298 18.27 -3.20 5.32
N ALA A 299 19.50 -2.69 5.23
CA ALA A 299 20.22 -2.58 3.94
C ALA A 299 20.50 -3.94 3.27
N TYR A 300 20.30 -5.05 3.97
CA TYR A 300 20.43 -6.39 3.44
C TYR A 300 19.25 -7.23 3.92
N GLN A 301 18.48 -7.74 2.96
CA GLN A 301 17.32 -8.59 3.22
C GLN A 301 17.68 -10.01 2.83
N ASP A 302 17.82 -10.88 3.83
CA ASP A 302 17.96 -12.31 3.63
C ASP A 302 17.10 -13.08 4.64
N GLY A 303 16.71 -14.30 4.24
CA GLY A 303 15.99 -15.20 5.12
C GLY A 303 14.49 -14.93 5.23
N TYR A 304 13.94 -15.27 6.40
CA TYR A 304 12.50 -15.43 6.64
C TYR A 304 11.75 -14.11 6.84
N GLY A 305 12.41 -13.09 7.38
CA GLY A 305 11.85 -11.78 7.66
C GLY A 305 12.93 -10.80 8.05
N ASP A 306 12.61 -9.51 7.97
CA ASP A 306 13.52 -8.44 8.28
C ASP A 306 13.76 -8.33 9.79
N GLY A 307 15.03 -8.21 10.19
CA GLY A 307 15.41 -7.99 11.58
C GLY A 307 15.03 -6.61 12.14
N VAL A 308 14.74 -5.66 11.24
CA VAL A 308 14.52 -4.25 11.53
C VAL A 308 13.43 -3.66 10.63
N ALA A 309 12.57 -2.82 11.20
CA ALA A 309 11.76 -1.86 10.46
C ALA A 309 12.16 -0.45 10.91
N ALA A 310 12.18 0.52 9.99
CA ALA A 310 12.59 1.88 10.29
C ALA A 310 11.71 2.92 9.60
N ALA A 311 11.57 4.07 10.26
CA ALA A 311 10.94 5.27 9.75
C ALA A 311 12.01 6.38 9.66
N LEU A 312 12.14 6.98 8.48
CA LEU A 312 13.14 8.02 8.17
C LEU A 312 12.42 9.32 7.77
N ASP A 313 12.92 10.46 8.21
CA ASP A 313 12.45 11.77 7.76
C ASP A 313 12.71 11.93 6.26
N MET A 314 11.67 12.19 5.46
CA MET A 314 11.82 12.24 4.01
C MET A 314 12.59 13.48 3.51
N THR A 315 12.74 14.52 4.33
CA THR A 315 13.47 15.73 3.94
C THR A 315 14.98 15.55 4.13
N LYS A 316 15.40 14.92 5.22
CA LYS A 316 16.81 14.85 5.64
C LYS A 316 17.40 13.44 5.63
N GLY A 317 16.56 12.41 5.69
CA GLY A 317 16.97 11.03 5.88
C GLY A 317 17.34 10.70 7.34
N ASP A 318 16.97 11.57 8.29
CA ASP A 318 17.22 11.36 9.71
C ASP A 318 16.34 10.21 10.23
N LEU A 319 16.90 9.34 11.08
CA LEU A 319 16.14 8.27 11.71
C LEU A 319 15.11 8.84 12.69
N LEU A 320 13.83 8.65 12.39
CA LEU A 320 12.73 9.00 13.30
C LEU A 320 12.55 7.92 14.35
N HIS A 321 12.52 6.65 13.91
CA HIS A 321 12.45 5.50 14.81
C HIS A 321 12.86 4.19 14.11
N GLU A 322 13.36 3.25 14.89
CA GLU A 322 13.73 1.90 14.49
C GLU A 322 13.11 0.87 15.45
N TRP A 323 12.53 -0.18 14.89
CA TRP A 323 12.05 -1.35 15.63
C TRP A 323 12.88 -2.56 15.26
N SER A 324 13.31 -3.34 16.25
CA SER A 324 13.99 -4.62 16.05
C SER A 324 13.08 -5.80 16.41
N GLY A 325 13.03 -6.82 15.57
CA GLY A 325 12.15 -8.00 15.70
C GLY A 325 12.34 -8.96 14.53
N VAL A 326 11.33 -9.75 14.20
CA VAL A 326 11.25 -10.51 12.94
C VAL A 326 10.00 -10.01 12.22
N PHE A 327 10.19 -9.28 11.12
CA PHE A 327 9.10 -8.63 10.39
C PHE A 327 8.99 -9.18 8.98
N ARG A 328 7.84 -9.80 8.66
CA ARG A 328 7.58 -10.38 7.34
C ARG A 328 7.03 -9.37 6.34
N GLN A 329 6.36 -8.33 6.84
CA GLN A 329 5.80 -7.23 6.06
C GLN A 329 5.83 -5.95 6.90
N THR A 330 6.03 -4.81 6.23
CA THR A 330 5.98 -3.47 6.81
C THR A 330 5.18 -2.57 5.86
N VAL A 331 4.12 -1.94 6.35
CA VAL A 331 3.25 -1.06 5.55
C VAL A 331 2.85 0.16 6.40
N ALA A 332 2.70 1.34 5.80
CA ALA A 332 2.08 2.46 6.50
C ALA A 332 0.57 2.23 6.65
N GLU A 333 0.04 2.49 7.83
CA GLU A 333 -1.41 2.56 8.01
C GLU A 333 -1.94 3.98 7.84
N ASP A 334 -1.18 4.94 8.37
CA ASP A 334 -1.44 6.36 8.30
C ASP A 334 -0.11 7.12 8.47
N ASP A 335 -0.16 8.45 8.57
CA ASP A 335 1.02 9.32 8.65
C ASP A 335 1.84 9.14 9.94
N GLN A 336 1.31 8.45 10.94
CA GLN A 336 1.89 8.32 12.27
C GLN A 336 2.13 6.87 12.69
N HIS A 337 1.64 5.90 11.92
CA HIS A 337 1.67 4.49 12.29
C HIS A 337 2.15 3.58 11.16
N LEU A 338 3.02 2.64 11.53
CA LEU A 338 3.37 1.49 10.70
C LEU A 338 2.65 0.25 11.23
N LEU A 339 2.25 -0.63 10.30
CA LEU A 339 1.84 -1.99 10.59
C LEU A 339 2.98 -2.94 10.24
N LEU A 340 3.37 -3.77 11.19
CA LEU A 340 4.42 -4.76 11.04
C LEU A 340 3.80 -6.15 11.24
N LEU A 341 3.91 -7.03 10.25
CA LEU A 341 3.59 -8.45 10.42
C LEU A 341 4.76 -9.10 11.14
N ALA A 342 4.58 -9.41 12.43
CA ALA A 342 5.64 -9.83 13.31
C ALA A 342 5.38 -11.23 13.91
N ASP A 343 6.46 -11.98 14.11
CA ASP A 343 6.48 -13.25 14.84
C ASP A 343 7.81 -13.41 15.60
N ASP A 344 7.98 -14.51 16.34
CA ASP A 344 9.20 -14.83 17.09
C ASP A 344 10.04 -15.92 16.36
N GLY A 345 9.79 -16.13 15.06
CA GLY A 345 10.42 -17.14 14.23
C GLY A 345 9.44 -18.02 13.46
N GLU A 346 9.98 -18.87 12.59
CA GLU A 346 9.19 -19.78 11.75
C GLU A 346 8.26 -20.67 12.60
N GLU A 347 7.01 -20.84 12.15
CA GLU A 347 5.95 -21.62 12.81
C GLU A 347 5.48 -21.10 14.19
N THR A 348 5.95 -19.93 14.63
CA THR A 348 5.44 -19.28 15.85
C THR A 348 4.14 -18.52 15.58
N PRO A 349 3.32 -18.23 16.62
CA PRO A 349 2.16 -17.36 16.45
C PRO A 349 2.60 -15.97 15.95
N ALA A 350 1.94 -15.48 14.92
CA ALA A 350 2.19 -14.16 14.35
C ALA A 350 1.10 -13.17 14.78
N SER A 351 1.40 -11.88 14.69
CA SER A 351 0.47 -10.78 14.88
C SER A 351 0.83 -9.63 13.94
N ILE A 352 -0.18 -8.88 13.50
CA ILE A 352 0.03 -7.54 12.97
C ILE A 352 0.12 -6.61 14.17
N ILE A 353 1.25 -5.92 14.32
CA ILE A 353 1.44 -4.91 15.35
C ILE A 353 1.40 -3.52 14.74
N ARG A 354 0.79 -2.57 15.46
CA ARG A 354 0.83 -1.15 15.10
C ARG A 354 1.90 -0.46 15.92
N CYS A 355 2.80 0.25 15.28
CA CYS A 355 3.85 1.02 15.94
C CYS A 355 3.76 2.51 15.60
N THR A 356 3.75 3.37 16.62
CA THR A 356 3.71 4.83 16.47
C THR A 356 5.10 5.36 16.15
N ILE A 357 5.24 6.05 15.02
CA ILE A 357 6.53 6.54 14.50
C ILE A 357 7.23 7.48 15.48
N THR A 358 6.50 8.43 16.08
CA THR A 358 7.11 9.47 16.92
C THR A 358 7.55 9.00 18.31
N THR A 359 6.99 7.90 18.81
CA THR A 359 7.25 7.42 20.18
C THR A 359 7.91 6.04 20.22
N GLY A 360 7.82 5.27 19.13
CA GLY A 360 8.28 3.90 19.07
C GLY A 360 7.41 2.89 19.82
N ALA A 361 6.31 3.32 20.43
CA ALA A 361 5.40 2.43 21.13
C ALA A 361 4.67 1.52 20.13
N CYS A 362 4.43 0.27 20.53
CA CYS A 362 3.69 -0.68 19.70
C CYS A 362 2.55 -1.34 20.50
N GLU A 363 1.54 -1.79 19.78
CA GLU A 363 0.39 -2.54 20.28
C GLU A 363 0.05 -3.69 19.30
N LEU A 364 -0.57 -4.75 19.80
CA LEU A 364 -1.09 -5.83 18.96
C LEU A 364 -2.33 -5.31 18.22
N ALA A 365 -2.25 -5.11 16.91
CA ALA A 365 -3.42 -4.77 16.09
C ALA A 365 -4.28 -6.01 15.80
N THR A 366 -3.67 -7.20 15.81
CA THR A 366 -4.38 -8.48 15.83
C THR A 366 -3.92 -9.35 17.00
N PRO A 367 -4.77 -10.24 17.55
CA PRO A 367 -4.30 -11.23 18.51
C PRO A 367 -3.17 -12.09 17.93
N LEU A 368 -2.30 -12.61 18.80
CA LEU A 368 -1.33 -13.63 18.41
C LEU A 368 -2.06 -14.90 17.98
N ALA A 369 -1.83 -15.33 16.74
CA ALA A 369 -2.50 -16.49 16.18
C ALA A 369 -1.56 -17.30 15.28
N LYS A 370 -1.83 -18.60 15.19
CA LYS A 370 -1.26 -19.44 14.13
C LYS A 370 -2.16 -19.36 12.90
N GLY A 371 -1.56 -19.39 11.72
CA GLY A 371 -2.28 -19.42 10.45
C GLY A 371 -1.78 -18.37 9.48
N GLU A 372 -2.52 -18.23 8.40
CA GLU A 372 -2.24 -17.27 7.33
C GLU A 372 -2.62 -15.86 7.82
N LEU A 373 -1.65 -14.96 7.82
CA LEU A 373 -1.80 -13.57 8.23
C LEU A 373 -1.00 -12.73 7.24
N LEU A 374 -1.65 -11.73 6.63
CA LEU A 374 -1.05 -10.81 5.66
C LEU A 374 -1.58 -9.41 5.89
N ILE A 375 -0.74 -8.40 5.69
CA ILE A 375 -1.15 -7.00 5.51
C ILE A 375 -1.41 -6.81 4.01
N GLY A 376 -2.53 -6.17 3.67
CA GLY A 376 -2.85 -5.82 2.30
C GLY A 376 -2.05 -4.63 1.80
N THR A 377 -1.93 -4.53 0.48
CA THR A 377 -1.13 -3.54 -0.25
C THR A 377 -1.96 -2.75 -1.25
#